data_AF-A0A7J6QW56-F1
#
_entry.id   AF-A0A7J6QW56-F1
#
_cell.length_a   1.000
_cell.length_b   1.000
_cell.length_c   1.000
_cell.angle_alpha   90.00
_cell.angle_beta   90.00
_cell.angle_gamma   90.00
#
_symmetry.space_group_name_H-M   'P 1'
#
loop_
_entity.id
_entity.type
_entity.pdbx_description
1 polymer ?
#
loop_
_entity_poly.entity_id
_entity_poly.type
_entity_poly.pdbx_seq_one_letter_code
_entity_poly.pdbx_strand_id
1 'polypeptide(L)'
;DFRTGPHALLCMVQAARAYGPEFREMVAGSDGYGEGASNRFHYPFAATAINVHFMLLHYLRMVDGFSPVTKEGVLASDYERKVFASAMALTAGAFEDLFTATCMAVHTHWTRMVADEEATLMDFQESLAYGLSRAANALVKANPVRDEASWHRVLRNICISFPPPAAPSLV
;
A
#
# COMPACT_ATOMS: atom_id res chain seq x y z
N ASP A 1 -1.81 -14.15 9.31
CA ASP A 1 -2.55 -14.97 8.33
C ASP A 1 -1.66 -15.16 7.10
N PHE A 2 -1.16 -16.39 6.92
CA PHE A 2 -0.16 -16.73 5.88
C PHE A 2 -0.79 -17.33 4.63
N ARG A 3 -2.12 -17.26 4.48
CA ARG A 3 -2.82 -17.78 3.29
C ARG A 3 -2.35 -17.10 1.99
N THR A 4 -1.67 -15.95 2.09
CA THR A 4 -1.04 -15.20 0.99
C THR A 4 0.37 -15.67 0.62
N GLY A 5 0.93 -16.63 1.36
CA GLY A 5 2.33 -17.02 1.26
C GLY A 5 3.28 -16.05 1.99
N PRO A 6 4.59 -16.35 2.00
CA PRO A 6 5.57 -15.58 2.74
C PRO A 6 5.83 -14.18 2.14
N HIS A 7 5.39 -13.92 0.92
CA HIS A 7 5.71 -12.66 0.22
C HIS A 7 5.09 -11.43 0.89
N ALA A 8 3.85 -11.53 1.41
CA ALA A 8 3.26 -10.43 2.15
C ALA A 8 4.08 -10.08 3.40
N LEU A 9 4.63 -11.10 4.08
CA LEU A 9 5.53 -10.89 5.22
C LEU A 9 6.84 -10.22 4.78
N LEU A 10 7.43 -10.61 3.65
CA LEU A 10 8.63 -9.97 3.10
C LEU A 10 8.38 -8.48 2.81
N CYS A 11 7.24 -8.14 2.22
CA CYS A 11 6.86 -6.75 2.01
C CYS A 11 6.74 -5.97 3.33
N MET A 12 6.14 -6.56 4.37
CA MET A 12 6.06 -5.94 5.70
C MET A 12 7.43 -5.74 6.34
N VAL A 13 8.34 -6.71 6.22
CA VAL A 13 9.72 -6.60 6.74
C VAL A 13 10.49 -5.50 6.01
N GLN A 14 10.37 -5.43 4.68
CA GLN A 14 11.02 -4.40 3.89
C GLN A 14 10.45 -3.01 4.22
N ALA A 15 9.13 -2.89 4.35
CA ALA A 15 8.47 -1.66 4.76
C ALA A 15 8.97 -1.17 6.13
N ALA A 16 9.08 -2.08 7.11
CA ALA A 16 9.60 -1.77 8.44
C ALA A 16 11.07 -1.30 8.42
N ARG A 17 11.88 -1.81 7.48
CA ARG A 17 13.28 -1.41 7.31
C ARG A 17 13.42 -0.07 6.60
N ALA A 18 12.67 0.12 5.51
CA ALA A 18 12.77 1.28 4.65
C ALA A 18 12.06 2.53 5.20
N TYR A 19 10.98 2.34 5.97
CA TYR A 19 10.07 3.41 6.41
C TYR A 19 9.80 3.36 7.91
N GLY A 20 10.84 3.09 8.71
CA GLY A 20 10.74 2.73 10.13
C GLY A 20 9.79 3.58 10.98
N PRO A 21 9.92 4.93 11.01
CA PRO A 21 9.03 5.79 11.81
C PRO A 21 7.57 5.75 11.36
N GLU A 22 7.30 5.94 10.07
CA GLU A 22 5.95 6.03 9.50
C GLU A 22 5.24 4.68 9.52
N PHE A 23 5.99 3.61 9.24
CA PHE A 23 5.48 2.25 9.34
C PHE A 23 5.19 1.87 10.80
N ARG A 24 6.01 2.30 11.75
CA ARG A 24 5.75 2.11 13.18
C ARG A 24 4.48 2.83 13.63
N GLU A 25 4.26 4.07 13.19
CA GLU A 25 3.04 4.82 13.50
C GLU A 25 1.79 4.10 12.97
N MET A 26 1.84 3.65 11.71
CA MET A 26 0.75 2.88 11.09
C MET A 26 0.43 1.58 11.83
N VAL A 27 1.45 0.86 12.33
CA VAL A 27 1.26 -0.37 13.10
C VAL A 27 0.80 -0.08 14.53
N ALA A 28 1.29 0.98 15.17
CA ALA A 28 0.86 1.38 16.51
C ALA A 28 -0.65 1.69 16.56
N GLY A 29 -1.20 2.28 15.48
CA GLY A 29 -2.64 2.50 15.31
C GLY A 29 -3.49 1.22 15.21
N SER A 30 -2.86 0.05 15.01
CA SER A 30 -3.53 -1.25 14.96
C SER A 30 -3.68 -1.94 16.30
N ASP A 31 -2.75 -1.70 17.23
CA ASP A 31 -2.68 -2.39 18.52
C ASP A 31 -3.50 -1.70 19.63
N GLY A 32 -4.29 -0.67 19.29
CA GLY A 32 -5.05 0.12 20.27
C GLY A 32 -4.17 0.99 21.18
N TYR A 33 -2.87 1.09 20.89
CA TYR A 33 -1.93 1.95 21.59
C TYR A 33 -1.92 3.34 20.96
N GLY A 34 -3.00 4.09 21.19
CA GLY A 34 -3.11 5.51 20.86
C GLY A 34 -4.12 6.15 21.81
N GLU A 35 -3.67 7.16 22.55
CA GLU A 35 -4.50 7.90 23.50
C GLU A 35 -5.72 8.50 22.80
N GLY A 36 -6.86 7.84 22.95
CA GLY A 36 -8.11 8.21 22.31
C GLY A 36 -9.10 7.06 22.35
N ALA A 37 -9.63 6.76 23.54
CA ALA A 37 -10.65 5.74 23.79
C ALA A 37 -12.01 5.98 23.06
N SER A 38 -12.04 6.85 22.04
CA SER A 38 -13.21 7.24 21.27
C SER A 38 -13.32 6.55 19.90
N ASN A 39 -12.23 6.00 19.33
CA ASN A 39 -12.31 5.32 18.03
C ASN A 39 -12.81 3.88 18.19
N ARG A 40 -14.06 3.63 17.74
CA ARG A 40 -14.73 2.32 17.83
C ARG A 40 -14.02 1.19 17.08
N PHE A 41 -13.22 1.51 16.06
CA PHE A 41 -12.53 0.54 15.23
C PHE A 41 -11.05 0.89 15.06
N HIS A 42 -10.17 -0.03 15.46
CA HIS A 42 -8.73 0.07 15.21
C HIS A 42 -8.40 -0.18 13.73
N TYR A 43 -7.28 0.36 13.25
CA TYR A 43 -6.80 0.09 11.91
C TYR A 43 -6.34 -1.37 11.79
N PRO A 44 -6.94 -2.21 10.93
CA PRO A 44 -6.61 -3.64 10.90
C PRO A 44 -5.39 -3.91 10.01
N PHE A 45 -4.18 -3.51 10.45
CA PHE A 45 -2.97 -3.53 9.62
C PHE A 45 -2.68 -4.89 8.97
N ALA A 46 -2.77 -5.99 9.73
CA ALA A 46 -2.51 -7.31 9.17
C ALA A 46 -3.48 -7.64 8.02
N ALA A 47 -4.76 -7.28 8.17
CA ALA A 47 -5.75 -7.44 7.11
C ALA A 47 -5.46 -6.49 5.94
N THR A 48 -5.08 -5.24 6.19
CA THR A 48 -4.69 -4.30 5.13
C THR A 48 -3.52 -4.82 4.32
N ALA A 49 -2.43 -5.20 4.98
CA ALA A 49 -1.22 -5.70 4.35
C ALA A 49 -1.52 -6.93 3.47
N ILE A 50 -2.30 -7.87 3.98
CA ILE A 50 -2.70 -9.06 3.21
C ILE A 50 -3.55 -8.71 1.99
N ASN A 51 -4.57 -7.88 2.15
CA ASN A 51 -5.46 -7.53 1.05
C ASN A 51 -4.75 -6.66 0.00
N VAL A 52 -3.99 -5.65 0.41
CA VAL A 52 -3.22 -4.79 -0.49
C VAL A 52 -2.20 -5.60 -1.30
N HIS A 53 -1.50 -6.53 -0.66
CA HIS A 53 -0.56 -7.43 -1.33
C HIS A 53 -1.25 -8.20 -2.47
N PHE A 54 -2.36 -8.88 -2.19
CA PHE A 54 -3.10 -9.61 -3.22
C PHE A 54 -3.69 -8.71 -4.30
N MET A 55 -4.26 -7.57 -3.91
CA MET A 55 -4.86 -6.63 -4.85
C MET A 55 -3.83 -6.09 -5.84
N LEU A 56 -2.62 -5.76 -5.37
CA LEU A 56 -1.53 -5.29 -6.24
C LEU A 56 -1.02 -6.39 -7.16
N LEU A 57 -0.82 -7.61 -6.65
CA LEU A 57 -0.41 -8.75 -7.48
C LEU A 57 -1.44 -9.03 -8.59
N HIS A 58 -2.73 -8.97 -8.26
CA HIS A 58 -3.80 -9.18 -9.23
C HIS A 58 -3.90 -8.03 -10.22
N TYR A 59 -3.91 -6.78 -9.75
CA TYR A 59 -3.95 -5.58 -10.59
C TYR A 59 -2.80 -5.55 -11.59
N LEU A 60 -1.56 -5.87 -11.16
CA LEU A 60 -0.39 -5.94 -12.04
C LEU A 60 -0.35 -7.18 -12.95
N ARG A 61 -1.32 -8.09 -12.80
CA ARG A 61 -1.42 -9.38 -13.52
C ARG A 61 -0.20 -10.28 -13.28
N MET A 62 0.33 -10.26 -12.07
CA MET A 62 1.41 -11.16 -11.64
C MET A 62 0.88 -12.51 -11.16
N VAL A 63 -0.36 -12.53 -10.67
CA VAL A 63 -1.07 -13.76 -10.28
C VAL A 63 -2.50 -13.73 -10.81
N ASP A 64 -2.99 -14.88 -11.22
CA ASP A 64 -4.41 -15.10 -11.48
C ASP A 64 -5.14 -15.29 -10.15
N GLY A 65 -6.33 -14.69 -9.98
CA GLY A 65 -7.05 -14.79 -8.72
C GLY A 65 -8.23 -13.84 -8.56
N PHE A 66 -8.80 -13.80 -7.36
CA PHE A 66 -9.91 -12.93 -6.99
C PHE A 66 -9.38 -11.70 -6.24
N SER A 67 -9.78 -10.50 -6.66
CA SER A 67 -9.57 -9.28 -5.89
C SER A 67 -10.63 -9.17 -4.78
N PRO A 68 -10.26 -9.01 -3.50
CA PRO A 68 -11.22 -8.91 -2.40
C PRO A 68 -12.13 -7.67 -2.49
N VAL A 69 -11.86 -6.73 -3.40
CA VAL A 69 -12.50 -5.42 -3.45
C VAL A 69 -13.30 -5.18 -4.73
N THR A 70 -13.14 -5.98 -5.78
CA THR A 70 -13.91 -5.78 -7.03
C THR A 70 -14.41 -7.09 -7.64
N LYS A 71 -15.73 -7.16 -7.92
CA LYS A 71 -16.37 -8.29 -8.63
C LYS A 71 -15.87 -8.45 -10.08
N GLU A 72 -15.45 -7.35 -10.69
CA GLU A 72 -14.65 -7.32 -11.92
C GLU A 72 -13.29 -6.72 -11.53
N GLY A 73 -12.20 -7.49 -11.66
CA GLY A 73 -10.86 -7.04 -11.26
C GLY A 73 -10.48 -5.74 -11.98
N VAL A 74 -10.16 -4.66 -11.26
CA VAL A 74 -9.43 -3.54 -11.85
C VAL A 74 -8.05 -4.06 -12.21
N LEU A 75 -7.75 -4.15 -13.49
CA LEU A 75 -6.47 -4.65 -14.00
C LEU A 75 -5.68 -3.51 -14.65
N ALA A 76 -4.38 -3.49 -14.39
CA ALA A 76 -3.46 -2.58 -15.04
C ALA A 76 -3.50 -2.78 -16.56
N SER A 77 -3.50 -1.67 -17.29
CA SER A 77 -3.23 -1.62 -18.72
C SER A 77 -1.76 -1.94 -19.04
N ASP A 78 -1.46 -2.15 -20.32
CA ASP A 78 -0.08 -2.33 -20.78
C ASP A 78 0.81 -1.14 -20.43
N TYR A 79 0.23 0.07 -20.37
CA TYR A 79 0.97 1.27 -20.02
C TYR A 79 1.39 1.27 -18.55
N GLU A 80 0.43 1.05 -17.64
CA GLU A 80 0.70 0.99 -16.19
C GLU A 80 1.72 -0.11 -15.85
N ARG A 81 1.61 -1.27 -16.52
CA ARG A 81 2.57 -2.37 -16.35
C ARG A 81 3.97 -2.00 -16.86
N LYS A 82 4.10 -1.22 -17.94
CA LYS A 82 5.40 -0.71 -18.43
C LYS A 82 6.01 0.27 -17.44
N VAL A 83 5.21 1.17 -16.86
CA VAL A 83 5.68 2.08 -15.80
C VAL A 83 6.20 1.27 -14.61
N PHE A 84 5.44 0.28 -14.14
CA PHE A 84 5.89 -0.56 -13.04
C PHE A 84 7.14 -1.39 -13.39
N ALA A 85 7.19 -1.99 -14.58
CA ALA A 85 8.37 -2.74 -15.03
C ALA A 85 9.63 -1.88 -15.08
N SER A 86 9.52 -0.60 -15.46
CA SER A 86 10.65 0.34 -15.41
C SER A 86 11.14 0.64 -14.00
N ALA A 87 10.26 0.62 -12.98
CA ALA A 87 10.65 0.73 -11.58
C ALA A 87 11.38 -0.54 -11.09
N MET A 88 10.86 -1.72 -11.44
CA MET A 88 11.49 -3.02 -11.12
C MET A 88 12.90 -3.16 -11.69
N ALA A 89 13.17 -2.55 -12.85
CA ALA A 89 14.51 -2.54 -13.46
C ALA A 89 15.50 -1.63 -12.71
N LEU A 90 15.00 -0.67 -11.91
CA LEU A 90 15.82 0.29 -11.16
C LEU A 90 16.08 -0.15 -9.73
N THR A 91 15.09 -0.76 -9.07
CA THR A 91 15.21 -1.20 -7.67
C THR A 91 14.57 -2.56 -7.46
N ALA A 92 15.28 -3.42 -6.72
CA ALA A 92 14.78 -4.72 -6.29
C ALA A 92 13.60 -4.61 -5.30
N GLY A 93 13.33 -3.42 -4.75
CA GLY A 93 12.25 -3.16 -3.79
C GLY A 93 11.01 -2.48 -4.39
N ALA A 94 10.89 -2.35 -5.72
CA ALA A 94 9.81 -1.54 -6.31
C ALA A 94 8.41 -2.06 -5.96
N PHE A 95 8.23 -3.38 -5.83
CA PHE A 95 6.94 -3.92 -5.41
C PHE A 95 6.65 -3.60 -3.94
N GLU A 96 7.64 -3.73 -3.06
CA GLU A 96 7.55 -3.43 -1.63
C GLU A 96 7.29 -1.95 -1.36
N ASP A 97 7.89 -1.08 -2.15
CA ASP A 97 7.65 0.36 -2.11
C ASP A 97 6.20 0.70 -2.51
N LEU A 98 5.73 0.12 -3.62
CA LEU A 98 4.36 0.29 -4.10
C LEU A 98 3.35 -0.25 -3.08
N PHE A 99 3.64 -1.41 -2.51
CA PHE A 99 2.90 -2.03 -1.44
C PHE A 99 2.79 -1.10 -0.23
N THR A 100 3.91 -0.54 0.22
CA THR A 100 3.96 0.32 1.41
C THR A 100 3.19 1.61 1.17
N ALA A 101 3.40 2.26 0.02
CA ALA A 101 2.69 3.49 -0.33
C ALA A 101 1.18 3.26 -0.39
N THR A 102 0.75 2.11 -0.92
CA THR A 102 -0.65 1.71 -0.95
C THR A 102 -1.21 1.48 0.46
N CYS A 103 -0.50 0.74 1.31
CA CYS A 103 -0.92 0.52 2.71
C CYS A 103 -1.07 1.84 3.48
N MET A 104 -0.12 2.76 3.32
CA MET A 104 -0.19 4.09 3.93
C MET A 104 -1.39 4.90 3.41
N ALA A 105 -1.71 4.81 2.12
CA ALA A 105 -2.91 5.45 1.58
C ALA A 105 -4.20 4.88 2.18
N VAL A 106 -4.29 3.56 2.36
CA VAL A 106 -5.42 2.91 3.06
C VAL A 106 -5.49 3.37 4.51
N HIS A 107 -4.37 3.39 5.23
CA HIS A 107 -4.29 3.84 6.62
C HIS A 107 -4.80 5.26 6.80
N THR A 108 -4.32 6.20 5.97
CA THR A 108 -4.75 7.60 6.01
C THR A 108 -6.24 7.76 5.71
N HIS A 109 -6.77 6.99 4.75
CA HIS A 109 -8.19 7.02 4.42
C HIS A 109 -9.04 6.45 5.57
N TRP A 110 -8.69 5.27 6.07
CA TRP A 110 -9.38 4.61 7.17
C TRP A 110 -9.44 5.48 8.43
N THR A 111 -8.31 6.09 8.80
CA THR A 111 -8.21 6.95 9.99
C THR A 111 -9.14 8.15 9.89
N ARG A 112 -9.30 8.72 8.68
CA ARG A 112 -10.27 9.80 8.45
C ARG A 112 -11.70 9.31 8.53
N MET A 113 -12.01 8.17 7.90
CA MET A 113 -13.37 7.60 7.93
C MET A 113 -13.82 7.29 9.36
N VAL A 114 -12.96 6.68 10.18
CA VAL A 114 -13.29 6.35 11.58
C VAL A 114 -13.46 7.59 12.45
N ALA A 115 -12.75 8.68 12.14
CA ALA A 115 -12.90 9.96 12.85
C ALA A 115 -14.27 10.63 12.62
N ASP A 116 -14.99 10.28 11.54
CA ASP A 116 -16.30 10.86 11.19
C ASP A 116 -17.49 10.15 11.90
N GLU A 117 -17.23 9.43 13.00
CA GLU A 117 -18.18 8.74 13.92
C GLU A 117 -19.12 7.66 13.33
N GLU A 118 -19.29 7.57 12.00
CA GLU A 118 -20.24 6.68 11.31
C GLU A 118 -19.61 5.46 10.60
N ALA A 119 -18.28 5.30 10.62
CA ALA A 119 -17.64 4.19 9.92
C ALA A 119 -17.91 2.83 10.58
N THR A 120 -18.12 1.83 9.74
CA THR A 120 -18.30 0.42 10.08
C THR A 120 -17.15 -0.42 9.53
N LEU A 121 -17.02 -1.68 9.97
CA LEU A 121 -16.07 -2.63 9.39
C LEU A 121 -16.33 -2.92 7.90
N MET A 122 -17.56 -2.70 7.41
CA MET A 122 -17.87 -2.88 5.98
C MET A 122 -17.18 -1.80 5.13
N ASP A 123 -16.99 -0.61 5.70
CA ASP A 123 -16.35 0.53 5.04
C ASP A 123 -14.83 0.35 4.90
N PHE A 124 -14.26 -0.67 5.54
CA PHE A 124 -12.88 -1.05 5.33
C PHE A 124 -12.61 -1.47 3.87
N GLN A 125 -13.60 -2.07 3.20
CA GLN A 125 -13.50 -2.38 1.77
C GLN A 125 -13.35 -1.12 0.93
N GLU A 126 -14.03 -0.03 1.31
CA GLU A 126 -13.90 1.27 0.62
C GLU A 126 -12.50 1.85 0.78
N SER A 127 -11.90 1.71 1.97
CA SER A 127 -10.53 2.13 2.21
C SER A 127 -9.52 1.31 1.38
N LEU A 128 -9.73 0.00 1.23
CA LEU A 128 -8.91 -0.82 0.32
C LEU A 128 -9.09 -0.38 -1.15
N ALA A 129 -10.32 -0.12 -1.59
CA ALA A 129 -10.63 0.36 -2.94
C ALA A 129 -9.94 1.71 -3.22
N TYR A 130 -9.98 2.60 -2.23
CA TYR A 130 -9.29 3.88 -2.26
C TYR A 130 -7.79 3.70 -2.47
N GLY A 131 -7.14 2.85 -1.66
CA GLY A 131 -5.71 2.56 -1.77
C GLY A 131 -5.31 2.08 -3.18
N LEU A 132 -6.03 1.10 -3.72
CA LEU A 132 -5.77 0.59 -5.08
C LEU A 132 -6.01 1.65 -6.15
N SER A 133 -7.08 2.43 -6.02
CA SER A 133 -7.38 3.52 -6.96
C SER A 133 -6.29 4.58 -6.95
N ARG A 134 -5.68 4.87 -5.79
CA ARG A 134 -4.53 5.78 -5.69
C ARG A 134 -3.30 5.21 -6.40
N ALA A 135 -3.00 3.93 -6.19
CA ALA A 135 -1.92 3.24 -6.88
C ALA A 135 -2.10 3.26 -8.42
N ALA A 136 -3.28 2.87 -8.89
CA ALA A 136 -3.61 2.86 -10.32
C ALA A 136 -3.51 4.26 -10.93
N ASN A 137 -4.12 5.27 -10.30
CA ASN A 137 -4.06 6.64 -10.78
C ASN A 137 -2.63 7.20 -10.83
N ALA A 138 -1.78 6.83 -9.87
CA ALA A 138 -0.38 7.26 -9.87
C ALA A 138 0.41 6.64 -11.03
N LEU A 139 0.18 5.35 -11.31
CA LEU A 139 0.82 4.64 -12.43
C LEU A 139 0.33 5.15 -13.80
N VAL A 140 -0.98 5.39 -13.96
CA VAL A 140 -1.57 5.94 -15.21
C VAL A 140 -1.00 7.31 -15.55
N LYS A 141 -0.84 8.18 -14.55
CA LYS A 141 -0.37 9.56 -14.74
C LYS A 141 1.15 9.68 -14.80
N ALA A 142 1.88 8.63 -14.47
CA ALA A 142 3.32 8.62 -14.48
C ALA A 142 3.85 8.41 -15.90
N ASN A 143 4.97 9.06 -16.21
CA ASN A 143 5.82 8.60 -17.31
C ASN A 143 6.58 7.34 -16.88
N PRO A 144 7.07 6.52 -17.83
CA PRO A 144 8.01 5.45 -17.50
C PRO A 144 9.16 5.98 -16.63
N VAL A 145 9.44 5.24 -15.57
CA VAL A 145 10.40 5.58 -14.52
C VAL A 145 11.80 5.55 -15.11
N ARG A 146 12.59 6.60 -14.85
CA ARG A 146 13.95 6.76 -15.42
C ARG A 146 15.05 6.77 -14.37
N ASP A 147 14.69 7.07 -13.13
CA ASP A 147 15.57 7.20 -11.98
C ASP A 147 14.78 7.00 -10.67
N GLU A 148 15.49 6.84 -9.55
CA GLU A 148 14.87 6.66 -8.22
C GLU A 148 13.97 7.84 -7.82
N ALA A 149 14.34 9.07 -8.19
CA ALA A 149 13.56 10.26 -7.85
C ALA A 149 12.19 10.30 -8.56
N SER A 150 12.14 9.81 -9.80
CA SER A 150 10.91 9.64 -10.57
C SER A 150 10.05 8.54 -9.98
N TRP A 151 10.64 7.43 -9.51
CA TRP A 151 9.90 6.38 -8.80
C TRP A 151 9.28 6.91 -7.50
N HIS A 152 10.09 7.60 -6.69
CA HIS A 152 9.64 8.20 -5.44
C HIS A 152 8.51 9.23 -5.66
N ARG A 153 8.47 9.92 -6.80
CA ARG A 153 7.35 10.80 -7.18
C ARG A 153 6.07 10.03 -7.44
N VAL A 154 6.14 8.86 -8.08
CA VAL A 154 4.98 7.97 -8.25
C VAL A 154 4.44 7.56 -6.89
N LEU A 155 5.29 7.13 -5.95
CA LEU A 155 4.89 6.72 -4.60
C LEU A 155 4.24 7.87 -3.81
N ARG A 156 4.78 9.09 -3.90
CA ARG A 156 4.16 10.29 -3.30
C ARG A 156 2.80 10.65 -3.91
N ASN A 157 2.58 10.32 -5.17
CA ASN A 157 1.26 10.49 -5.79
C ASN A 157 0.24 9.46 -5.29
N ILE A 158 0.67 8.37 -4.65
CA ILE A 158 -0.20 7.39 -4.00
C ILE A 158 -0.52 7.89 -2.59
N CYS A 159 0.51 8.07 -1.76
CA CYS A 159 0.42 8.62 -0.42
C CYS A 159 1.13 9.98 -0.38
N ILE A 160 0.38 11.08 -0.19
CA ILE A 160 0.88 12.47 -0.29
C ILE A 160 2.12 12.72 0.61
N SER A 161 2.19 12.01 1.73
CA SER A 161 3.27 12.13 2.72
C SER A 161 4.29 10.99 2.64
N PHE A 162 4.42 10.31 1.51
CA PHE A 162 5.33 9.17 1.39
C PHE A 162 6.80 9.59 1.53
N PRO A 163 7.52 9.15 2.58
CA PRO A 163 8.92 9.50 2.80
C PRO A 163 9.85 8.79 1.81
N PRO A 164 11.04 9.33 1.50
CA PRO A 164 12.05 8.57 0.77
C PRO A 164 12.47 7.35 1.59
N PRO A 165 12.80 6.21 0.94
CA PRO A 165 13.30 5.05 1.67
C PRO A 165 14.57 5.44 2.46
N ALA A 166 14.69 4.93 3.68
CA ALA A 166 15.91 5.06 4.45
C ALA A 166 17.08 4.53 3.61
N ALA A 167 18.20 5.26 3.62
CA ALA A 167 19.42 4.78 2.97
C ALA A 167 19.74 3.38 3.54
N PRO A 168 20.12 2.40 2.70
CA PRO A 168 20.49 1.09 3.20
C PRO A 168 21.59 1.28 4.24
N SER A 169 21.31 0.92 5.50
CA SER A 169 22.35 0.93 6.52
C SER A 169 23.38 -0.10 6.09
N LEU A 170 24.58 0.36 5.75
CA LEU A 170 25.73 -0.51 5.56
C LEU A 170 26.02 -1.15 6.93
N VAL A 171 25.48 -2.34 7.14
CA VAL A 171 25.82 -3.24 8.26
C VAL A 171 26.58 -4.42 7.68
#